data_AF-A0A7S3L316-F1
#
_entry.id   AF-A0A7S3L316-F1
#
_cell.length_a   1.000
_cell.length_b   1.000
_cell.length_c   1.000
_cell.angle_alpha   90.00
_cell.angle_beta   90.00
_cell.angle_gamma   90.00
#
_symmetry.space_group_name_H-M   'P 1'
#
loop_
_entity.id
_entity.type
_entity.pdbx_description
1 polymer ?
#
loop_
_entity_poly.entity_id
_entity_poly.type
_entity_poly.pdbx_seq_one_letter_code
_entity_poly.pdbx_strand_id
1 'polypeptide(L)'
;MGGSEDVRKSGASMRGSFFSKHRSSFLRSGGDRGATVDLLRGTKGADFEAPGLVRLEGEAVSCGCWGGGSSEDFKSRYIVIKGPFCFVFQNETASSPSYAIRLHHMSSERDKGSRVVTLRESIRTDAHFMITLDSEDKAAELHRTIRRMTAEAETEDIRKRLGHGHLLNKRSSVRFAEAVATQKTQDQPEVPVTTTEMLATINLSTDPYGL
;
A
#
# COMPACT_ATOMS: atom_id res chain seq x y z
N MET A 1 63.44 40.50 -41.78
CA MET A 1 63.06 39.85 -40.50
C MET A 1 61.55 39.95 -40.41
N GLY A 2 60.71 38.92 -40.46
CA GLY A 2 60.87 37.47 -40.44
C GLY A 2 59.56 36.87 -39.86
N GLY A 3 59.03 35.81 -40.49
CA GLY A 3 57.96 34.92 -39.99
C GLY A 3 56.53 35.44 -40.20
N SER A 4 55.66 34.85 -41.03
CA SER A 4 55.14 33.47 -41.11
C SER A 4 54.15 33.09 -40.00
N GLU A 5 52.92 32.76 -40.45
CA GLU A 5 52.03 31.68 -39.98
C GLU A 5 51.44 31.86 -38.55
N ASP A 6 50.17 31.61 -38.25
CA ASP A 6 49.42 30.42 -38.64
C ASP A 6 47.90 30.54 -38.41
N VAL A 7 47.20 29.67 -39.10
CA VAL A 7 45.76 29.39 -39.13
C VAL A 7 45.23 28.88 -37.78
N ARG A 8 43.99 29.25 -37.42
CA ARG A 8 42.95 28.28 -36.96
C ARG A 8 41.55 28.91 -36.82
N LYS A 9 40.69 28.50 -37.75
CA LYS A 9 39.23 28.48 -37.65
C LYS A 9 38.78 27.46 -36.58
N SER A 10 37.52 27.61 -36.19
CA SER A 10 36.60 26.62 -35.61
C SER A 10 36.49 26.58 -34.09
N GLY A 11 35.28 26.94 -33.66
CA GLY A 11 34.77 26.83 -32.30
C GLY A 11 33.29 27.21 -32.29
N ALA A 12 32.52 26.71 -33.27
CA ALA A 12 31.08 26.75 -33.19
C ALA A 12 30.68 25.98 -31.92
N SER A 13 30.30 26.70 -30.88
CA SER A 13 29.70 26.13 -29.69
C SER A 13 28.32 25.59 -30.07
N MET A 14 28.30 24.36 -30.58
CA MET A 14 27.11 23.52 -30.56
C MET A 14 26.81 23.19 -29.10
N ARG A 15 26.12 24.11 -28.40
CA ARG A 15 25.32 23.73 -27.23
C ARG A 15 24.07 23.01 -27.74
N GLY A 16 24.30 21.76 -28.17
CA GLY A 16 23.24 20.78 -28.35
C GLY A 16 22.55 20.55 -27.02
N SER A 17 21.25 20.82 -27.00
CA SER A 17 20.33 20.40 -25.95
C SER A 17 20.40 18.88 -25.78
N PHE A 18 20.98 18.39 -24.67
CA PHE A 18 21.07 16.95 -24.45
C PHE A 18 20.82 16.45 -23.04
N PHE A 19 20.21 17.22 -22.12
CA PHE A 19 19.58 16.61 -20.92
C PHE A 19 18.27 17.28 -20.49
N SER A 20 17.47 17.76 -21.45
CA SER A 20 16.03 17.99 -21.27
C SER A 20 15.23 16.87 -21.94
N LYS A 21 15.42 15.62 -21.52
CA LYS A 21 14.57 14.48 -21.90
C LYS A 21 14.94 13.24 -21.09
N HIS A 22 14.36 13.15 -19.89
CA HIS A 22 13.79 11.89 -19.32
C HIS A 22 12.93 12.22 -18.07
N ARG A 23 12.05 13.22 -18.21
CA ARG A 23 10.82 13.32 -17.43
C ARG A 23 9.66 13.09 -18.40
N SER A 24 9.37 11.82 -18.66
CA SER A 24 8.19 11.33 -19.39
C SER A 24 8.27 9.81 -19.36
N SER A 25 7.69 9.15 -18.37
CA SER A 25 6.32 8.67 -18.53
C SER A 25 5.60 8.39 -17.20
N PHE A 26 5.41 9.40 -16.35
CA PHE A 26 4.38 9.31 -15.28
C PHE A 26 3.57 10.60 -15.21
N LEU A 27 3.08 11.04 -16.37
CA LEU A 27 1.83 11.77 -16.49
C LEU A 27 0.95 10.88 -17.35
N ARG A 28 0.08 10.07 -16.75
CA ARG A 28 -1.02 9.42 -17.45
C ARG A 28 -2.27 9.47 -16.56
N SER A 29 -3.15 10.41 -16.92
CA SER A 29 -4.61 10.38 -16.81
C SER A 29 -5.20 9.46 -15.73
N GLY A 30 -5.77 10.04 -14.67
CA GLY A 30 -6.93 9.58 -13.87
C GLY A 30 -7.37 8.11 -13.75
N GLY A 31 -6.52 7.13 -14.07
CA GLY A 31 -6.80 5.70 -14.09
C GLY A 31 -5.87 5.01 -13.13
N ASP A 32 -6.46 4.17 -12.27
CA ASP A 32 -5.84 3.22 -11.34
C ASP A 32 -4.33 3.40 -11.15
N ARG A 33 -3.97 4.35 -10.27
CA ARG A 33 -2.61 4.43 -9.72
C ARG A 33 -2.33 3.06 -9.08
N GLY A 34 -1.36 2.29 -9.54
CA GLY A 34 -1.07 0.99 -8.92
C GLY A 34 -0.36 -0.01 -9.82
N ALA A 35 -0.35 -1.26 -9.38
CA ALA A 35 0.26 -2.38 -10.08
C ALA A 35 -0.58 -3.64 -9.89
N THR A 36 -0.63 -4.51 -10.90
CA THR A 36 -1.26 -5.82 -10.80
C THR A 36 -0.51 -6.72 -9.82
N VAL A 37 -1.15 -7.79 -9.37
CA VAL A 37 -0.54 -8.81 -8.50
C VAL A 37 0.76 -9.34 -9.10
N ASP A 38 0.79 -9.67 -10.39
CA ASP A 38 1.98 -10.19 -11.08
C ASP A 38 3.16 -9.21 -11.09
N LEU A 39 2.87 -7.91 -11.25
CA LEU A 39 3.91 -6.89 -11.20
C LEU A 39 4.50 -6.75 -9.79
N LEU A 40 3.68 -6.88 -8.74
CA LEU A 40 4.17 -6.88 -7.35
C LEU A 40 4.94 -8.14 -6.98
N ARG A 41 4.50 -9.32 -7.46
CA ARG A 41 5.24 -10.59 -7.34
C ARG A 41 6.65 -10.42 -7.92
N GLY A 42 6.72 -9.87 -9.13
CA GLY A 42 7.95 -9.82 -9.91
C GLY A 42 8.50 -11.25 -10.13
N THR A 43 9.79 -11.36 -10.44
CA THR A 43 10.39 -12.66 -10.83
C THR A 43 10.58 -13.67 -9.70
N LYS A 44 10.49 -13.23 -8.44
CA LYS A 44 10.76 -14.07 -7.25
C LYS A 44 9.51 -14.37 -6.41
N GLY A 45 8.33 -13.95 -6.87
CA GLY A 45 7.08 -14.11 -6.11
C GLY A 45 6.92 -13.13 -4.95
N ALA A 46 5.74 -13.13 -4.34
CA ALA A 46 5.43 -12.39 -3.12
C ALA A 46 6.05 -13.05 -1.88
N ASP A 47 6.19 -12.30 -0.79
CA ASP A 47 6.62 -12.85 0.51
C ASP A 47 5.50 -13.62 1.20
N PHE A 48 4.26 -13.26 0.89
CA PHE A 48 3.04 -13.98 1.22
C PHE A 48 1.92 -13.54 0.25
N GLU A 49 1.04 -14.45 -0.13
CA GLU A 49 -0.22 -14.10 -0.79
C GLU A 49 -1.31 -15.12 -0.47
N ALA A 50 -2.53 -14.62 -0.29
CA ALA A 50 -3.71 -15.45 -0.06
C ALA A 50 -4.99 -14.63 -0.22
N PRO A 51 -6.11 -15.27 -0.60
CA PRO A 51 -7.43 -14.69 -0.37
C PRO A 51 -7.74 -14.63 1.13
N GLY A 52 -8.50 -13.62 1.56
CA GLY A 52 -8.90 -13.46 2.95
C GLY A 52 -9.83 -12.27 3.16
N LEU A 53 -10.41 -12.17 4.35
CA LEU A 53 -11.20 -11.02 4.75
C LEU A 53 -10.31 -10.02 5.48
N VAL A 54 -10.33 -8.76 5.05
CA VAL A 54 -9.61 -7.67 5.73
C VAL A 54 -10.64 -6.70 6.30
N ARG A 55 -10.58 -6.48 7.61
CA ARG A 55 -11.43 -5.53 8.33
C ARG A 55 -10.55 -4.52 9.04
N LEU A 56 -11.04 -3.29 9.13
CA LEU A 56 -10.52 -2.30 10.06
C LEU A 56 -11.50 -2.27 11.25
N GLU A 57 -10.99 -2.28 12.47
CA GLU A 57 -11.77 -2.13 13.71
C GLU A 57 -11.22 -0.94 14.52
N GLY A 58 -12.09 -0.14 15.14
CA GLY A 58 -11.76 1.09 15.87
C GLY A 58 -12.89 2.13 16.04
N GLU A 59 -12.78 3.05 17.01
CA GLU A 59 -13.81 4.06 17.33
C GLU A 59 -13.86 5.23 16.30
N ALA A 60 -15.01 5.36 15.63
CA ALA A 60 -15.67 6.55 15.09
C ALA A 60 -14.85 7.74 14.52
N VAL A 61 -14.85 7.89 13.19
CA VAL A 61 -14.93 9.18 12.45
C VAL A 61 -15.63 8.95 11.11
N SER A 62 -16.84 9.49 10.97
CA SER A 62 -17.56 9.58 9.69
C SER A 62 -16.81 10.49 8.71
N CYS A 63 -16.54 10.03 7.50
CA CYS A 63 -16.35 10.90 6.35
C CYS A 63 -17.06 10.27 5.15
N GLY A 64 -18.23 10.82 4.83
CA GLY A 64 -19.11 10.33 3.79
C GLY A 64 -18.51 10.52 2.40
N CYS A 65 -18.59 9.46 1.58
CA CYS A 65 -18.75 9.61 0.13
C CYS A 65 -19.34 8.39 -0.58
N TRP A 66 -19.39 7.16 -0.04
CA TRP A 66 -20.00 6.02 -0.76
C TRP A 66 -21.13 5.38 0.04
N GLY A 67 -22.37 5.67 -0.41
CA GLY A 67 -23.59 5.06 0.11
C GLY A 67 -23.81 3.63 -0.37
N GLY A 68 -24.65 2.91 0.38
CA GLY A 68 -25.29 1.68 -0.07
C GLY A 68 -24.84 0.43 0.69
N GLY A 69 -25.34 0.26 1.92
CA GLY A 69 -25.28 -1.01 2.63
C GLY A 69 -25.98 -2.10 1.82
N SER A 70 -25.23 -3.12 1.45
CA SER A 70 -25.72 -4.42 1.00
C SER A 70 -24.77 -5.47 1.56
N SER A 71 -25.14 -6.75 1.51
CA SER A 71 -24.40 -7.91 2.02
C SER A 71 -22.98 -8.13 1.44
N GLU A 72 -22.37 -7.10 0.86
CA GLU A 72 -21.05 -7.02 0.27
C GLU A 72 -19.93 -6.67 1.28
N ASP A 73 -20.27 -6.36 2.54
CA ASP A 73 -19.31 -5.92 3.57
C ASP A 73 -18.32 -7.00 4.03
N PHE A 74 -18.49 -8.26 3.57
CA PHE A 74 -17.54 -9.36 3.79
C PHE A 74 -17.01 -9.96 2.48
N LYS A 75 -16.70 -9.11 1.50
CA LYS A 75 -16.02 -9.55 0.28
C LYS A 75 -14.60 -10.00 0.58
N SER A 76 -14.30 -11.25 0.22
CA SER A 76 -12.94 -11.77 0.17
C SER A 76 -12.06 -10.87 -0.69
N ARG A 77 -10.90 -10.51 -0.17
CA ARG A 77 -9.87 -9.69 -0.80
C ARG A 77 -8.67 -10.56 -1.09
N TYR A 78 -7.91 -10.19 -2.12
CA TYR A 78 -6.64 -10.84 -2.38
C TYR A 78 -5.50 -10.04 -1.74
N ILE A 79 -4.77 -10.67 -0.82
CA ILE A 79 -3.76 -10.03 0.00
C ILE A 79 -2.39 -10.42 -0.53
N VAL A 80 -1.51 -9.44 -0.71
CA VAL A 80 -0.13 -9.66 -1.17
C VAL A 80 0.83 -8.92 -0.26
N ILE A 81 1.78 -9.62 0.35
CA ILE A 81 2.90 -8.99 1.06
C ILE A 81 4.11 -8.97 0.15
N LYS A 82 4.69 -7.77 0.00
CA LYS A 82 5.95 -7.58 -0.71
C LYS A 82 6.83 -6.59 0.04
N GLY A 83 7.92 -7.07 0.63
CA GLY A 83 8.71 -6.29 1.57
C GLY A 83 7.84 -5.81 2.74
N PRO A 84 8.04 -4.57 3.25
CA PRO A 84 7.33 -4.07 4.42
C PRO A 84 5.94 -3.49 4.10
N PHE A 85 5.28 -4.02 3.07
CA PHE A 85 3.98 -3.54 2.60
C PHE A 85 3.03 -4.72 2.37
N CYS A 86 1.79 -4.55 2.86
CA CYS A 86 0.67 -5.46 2.64
C CYS A 86 -0.33 -4.76 1.71
N PHE A 87 -0.49 -5.29 0.50
CA PHE A 87 -1.39 -4.77 -0.53
C PHE A 87 -2.71 -5.54 -0.49
N VAL A 88 -3.82 -4.82 -0.52
CA VAL A 88 -5.17 -5.39 -0.51
C VAL A 88 -5.83 -5.13 -1.84
N PHE A 89 -6.14 -6.19 -2.57
CA PHE A 89 -6.82 -6.15 -3.86
C PHE A 89 -8.27 -6.58 -3.73
N GLN A 90 -9.14 -6.10 -4.63
CA GLN A 90 -10.52 -6.59 -4.71
C GLN A 90 -10.57 -8.08 -5.05
N ASN A 91 -9.69 -8.54 -5.93
CA ASN A 91 -9.50 -9.94 -6.34
C ASN A 91 -8.09 -10.09 -6.94
N GLU A 92 -7.70 -11.31 -7.31
CA GLU A 92 -6.36 -11.58 -7.86
C GLU A 92 -6.13 -10.94 -9.24
N THR A 93 -7.19 -10.75 -10.03
CA THR A 93 -7.12 -10.23 -11.41
C THR A 93 -7.22 -8.71 -11.50
N ALA A 94 -7.32 -8.03 -10.35
CA ALA A 94 -7.46 -6.58 -10.30
C ALA A 94 -6.22 -5.85 -10.87
N SER A 95 -6.48 -4.77 -11.61
CA SER A 95 -5.49 -3.89 -12.23
C SER A 95 -4.56 -3.21 -11.23
N SER A 96 -5.05 -2.97 -10.01
CA SER A 96 -4.34 -2.26 -8.95
C SER A 96 -4.86 -2.66 -7.56
N PRO A 97 -4.03 -2.49 -6.50
CA PRO A 97 -4.51 -2.66 -5.14
C PRO A 97 -5.51 -1.55 -4.79
N SER A 98 -6.51 -1.89 -3.98
CA SER A 98 -7.42 -0.90 -3.39
C SER A 98 -6.65 0.04 -2.48
N TYR A 99 -5.81 -0.50 -1.60
CA TYR A 99 -4.93 0.24 -0.70
C TYR A 99 -3.72 -0.61 -0.29
N ALA A 100 -2.77 0.01 0.40
CA ALA A 100 -1.59 -0.66 0.93
C ALA A 100 -1.33 -0.29 2.39
N ILE A 101 -1.24 -1.29 3.27
CA ILE A 101 -0.87 -1.18 4.68
C ILE A 101 0.65 -1.22 4.80
N ARG A 102 1.22 -0.18 5.40
CA ARG A 102 2.64 -0.15 5.76
C ARG A 102 2.83 -1.01 7.01
N LEU A 103 3.67 -2.04 6.93
CA LEU A 103 3.96 -2.95 8.05
C LEU A 103 5.01 -2.39 9.01
N HIS A 104 5.74 -1.35 8.60
CA HIS A 104 6.68 -0.66 9.48
C HIS A 104 5.97 -0.12 10.73
N HIS A 105 6.52 -0.38 11.91
CA HIS A 105 5.93 -0.07 13.22
C HIS A 105 4.58 -0.74 13.52
N MET A 106 4.18 -1.75 12.75
CA MET A 106 3.03 -2.59 13.07
C MET A 106 3.47 -3.79 13.91
N SER A 107 2.65 -4.20 14.86
CA SER A 107 2.74 -5.50 15.53
C SER A 107 1.68 -6.43 14.97
N SER A 108 2.01 -7.72 14.87
CA SER A 108 1.04 -8.75 14.56
C SER A 108 0.79 -9.63 15.79
N GLU A 109 -0.48 -9.89 16.03
CA GLU A 109 -0.99 -10.77 17.08
C GLU A 109 -1.83 -11.89 16.47
N ARG A 110 -1.71 -13.09 17.04
CA ARG A 110 -2.44 -14.28 16.59
C ARG A 110 -2.51 -15.30 17.71
N ASP A 111 -3.71 -15.74 18.04
CA ASP A 111 -3.90 -16.87 18.94
C ASP A 111 -3.56 -18.21 18.25
N LYS A 112 -3.06 -19.16 19.02
CA LYS A 112 -2.80 -20.53 18.52
C LYS A 112 -4.14 -21.17 18.12
N GLY A 113 -4.23 -21.82 16.96
CA GLY A 113 -5.51 -22.31 16.45
C GLY A 113 -6.30 -21.29 15.61
N SER A 114 -5.95 -20.00 15.67
CA SER A 114 -6.74 -18.95 15.03
C SER A 114 -6.38 -18.75 13.55
N ARG A 115 -7.44 -18.52 12.76
CA ARG A 115 -7.35 -18.09 11.36
C ARG A 115 -7.26 -16.57 11.21
N VAL A 116 -7.32 -15.84 12.33
CA VAL A 116 -7.36 -14.39 12.37
C VAL A 116 -6.00 -13.86 12.81
N VAL A 117 -5.43 -12.94 12.03
CA VAL A 117 -4.24 -12.19 12.37
C VAL A 117 -4.64 -10.73 12.58
N THR A 118 -4.35 -10.20 13.76
CA THR A 118 -4.60 -8.80 14.11
C THR A 118 -3.32 -8.00 13.91
N LEU A 119 -3.42 -6.91 13.15
CA LEU A 119 -2.35 -5.95 12.89
C LEU A 119 -2.66 -4.66 13.66
N ARG A 120 -1.77 -4.28 14.57
CA ARG A 120 -1.90 -3.07 15.39
C ARG A 120 -0.74 -2.13 15.10
N GLU A 121 -1.00 -0.84 15.05
CA GLU A 121 0.08 0.14 15.09
C GLU A 121 0.65 0.20 16.50
N SER A 122 1.97 0.33 16.62
CA SER A 122 2.62 0.43 17.95
C SER A 122 2.29 1.74 18.69
N ILE A 123 1.81 2.76 17.97
CA ILE A 123 1.61 4.13 18.49
C ILE A 123 0.12 4.52 18.56
N ARG A 124 -0.73 3.97 17.68
CA ARG A 124 -2.18 4.21 17.70
C ARG A 124 -2.89 3.03 18.37
N THR A 125 -3.64 3.30 19.43
CA THR A 125 -4.37 2.28 20.19
C THR A 125 -5.74 1.94 19.62
N ASP A 126 -6.30 2.80 18.78
CA ASP A 126 -7.74 2.81 18.58
C ASP A 126 -8.17 2.15 17.27
N ALA A 127 -7.26 1.96 16.31
CA ALA A 127 -7.57 1.34 15.03
C ALA A 127 -6.62 0.17 14.71
N HIS A 128 -7.18 -1.01 14.43
CA HIS A 128 -6.43 -2.21 14.08
C HIS A 128 -7.04 -2.95 12.89
N PHE A 129 -6.20 -3.56 12.07
CA PHE A 129 -6.68 -4.41 10.98
C PHE A 129 -6.81 -5.85 11.46
N MET A 130 -7.91 -6.51 11.09
CA MET A 130 -8.09 -7.95 11.27
C MET A 130 -8.10 -8.63 9.92
N ILE A 131 -7.20 -9.60 9.75
CA ILE A 131 -7.10 -10.40 8.55
C ILE A 131 -7.52 -11.83 8.88
N THR A 132 -8.64 -12.27 8.32
CA THR A 132 -9.13 -13.65 8.45
C THR A 132 -8.81 -14.44 7.20
N LEU A 133 -8.19 -15.60 7.34
CA LEU A 133 -7.78 -16.47 6.23
C LEU A 133 -8.54 -17.80 6.24
N ASP A 134 -8.45 -18.54 5.14
CA ASP A 134 -9.17 -19.80 4.97
C ASP A 134 -8.67 -20.92 5.90
N SER A 135 -7.37 -20.91 6.23
CA SER A 135 -6.73 -21.92 7.06
C SER A 135 -5.84 -21.34 8.17
N GLU A 136 -5.69 -22.10 9.26
CA GLU A 136 -4.78 -21.75 10.36
C GLU A 136 -3.32 -21.68 9.88
N ASP A 137 -2.92 -22.59 8.98
CA ASP A 137 -1.57 -22.63 8.42
C ASP A 137 -1.24 -21.34 7.67
N LYS A 138 -2.20 -20.84 6.88
CA LYS A 138 -2.04 -19.57 6.17
C LYS A 138 -1.98 -18.38 7.12
N ALA A 139 -2.78 -18.39 8.19
CA ALA A 139 -2.67 -17.39 9.25
C ALA A 139 -1.32 -17.46 9.99
N ALA A 140 -0.77 -18.66 10.19
CA ALA A 140 0.55 -18.84 10.79
C ALA A 140 1.64 -18.28 9.90
N GLU A 141 1.57 -18.58 8.61
CA GLU A 141 2.48 -18.12 7.57
C GLU A 141 2.43 -16.58 7.47
N LEU A 142 1.24 -15.99 7.36
CA LEU A 142 1.02 -14.55 7.33
C LEU A 142 1.66 -13.86 8.55
N HIS A 143 1.36 -14.34 9.76
CA HIS A 143 1.88 -13.79 11.00
C HIS A 143 3.42 -13.83 11.07
N ARG A 144 4.04 -14.95 10.66
CA ARG A 144 5.51 -15.06 10.59
C ARG A 144 6.09 -14.10 9.56
N THR A 145 5.46 -13.98 8.40
CA THR A 145 5.90 -13.09 7.33
C THR A 145 5.83 -11.63 7.76
N ILE A 146 4.75 -11.19 8.40
CA ILE A 146 4.62 -9.81 8.91
C ILE A 146 5.73 -9.50 9.91
N ARG A 147 5.97 -10.40 10.89
CA ARG A 147 7.05 -10.21 11.88
C ARG A 147 8.42 -10.06 11.22
N ARG A 148 8.74 -10.95 10.27
CA ARG A 148 10.00 -10.90 9.52
C ARG A 148 10.12 -9.57 8.75
N MET A 149 9.11 -9.19 7.98
CA MET A 149 9.13 -7.97 7.16
C MET A 149 9.21 -6.70 8.01
N THR A 150 8.58 -6.69 9.17
CA THR A 150 8.65 -5.56 10.12
C THR A 150 10.07 -5.43 10.69
N ALA A 151 10.67 -6.53 11.15
CA ALA A 151 12.04 -6.51 11.67
C ALA A 151 13.08 -6.11 10.61
N GLU A 152 12.90 -6.55 9.36
CA GLU A 152 13.72 -6.11 8.23
C GLU A 152 13.57 -4.60 8.00
N ALA A 153 12.35 -4.07 8.02
CA ALA A 153 12.07 -2.65 7.85
C ALA A 153 12.71 -1.79 8.95
N GLU A 154 12.58 -2.21 10.21
CA GLU A 154 13.21 -1.54 11.35
C GLU A 154 14.73 -1.50 11.22
N THR A 155 15.33 -2.62 10.79
CA THR A 155 16.77 -2.70 10.54
C THR A 155 17.21 -1.75 9.42
N GLU A 156 16.43 -1.67 8.34
CA GLU A 156 16.68 -0.71 7.25
C GLU A 156 16.60 0.73 7.74
N ASP A 157 15.61 1.07 8.56
CA ASP A 157 15.41 2.42 9.05
C ASP A 157 16.48 2.82 10.07
N ILE A 158 16.93 1.91 10.93
CA ILE A 158 18.11 2.12 11.77
C ILE A 158 19.34 2.40 10.90
N ARG A 159 19.58 1.60 9.85
CA ARG A 159 20.71 1.81 8.94
C ARG A 159 20.65 3.18 8.25
N LYS A 160 19.47 3.60 7.79
CA LYS A 160 19.28 4.95 7.21
C LYS A 160 19.59 6.04 8.23
N ARG A 161 19.08 5.93 9.46
CA ARG A 161 19.32 6.89 10.55
C ARG A 161 20.79 7.02 10.92
N LEU A 162 21.56 5.94 10.80
CA LEU A 162 23.00 5.92 11.02
C LEU A 162 23.82 6.36 9.79
N GLY A 163 23.20 6.80 8.70
CA GLY A 163 23.89 7.24 7.47
C GLY A 163 24.30 6.09 6.52
N HIS A 164 23.98 4.84 6.86
CA HIS A 164 24.31 3.64 6.08
C HIS A 164 23.23 3.27 5.04
N GLY A 165 22.31 4.19 4.72
CA GLY A 165 21.25 3.94 3.75
C GLY A 165 21.75 3.55 2.35
N HIS A 166 22.92 4.03 1.95
CA HIS A 166 23.55 3.71 0.67
C HIS A 166 24.02 2.25 0.55
N LEU A 167 24.19 1.55 1.69
CA LEU A 167 24.53 0.12 1.73
C LEU A 167 23.29 -0.79 1.61
N LEU A 168 22.09 -0.22 1.59
CA LEU A 168 20.84 -0.99 1.44
C LEU A 168 20.67 -1.46 0.00
N ASN A 169 21.07 -2.70 -0.26
CA ASN A 169 20.83 -3.35 -1.54
C ASN A 169 19.44 -4.01 -1.59
N LYS A 170 18.40 -3.18 -1.77
CA LYS A 170 17.04 -3.66 -2.00
C LYS A 170 16.89 -4.26 -3.40
N ARG A 171 16.17 -5.37 -3.50
CA ARG A 171 15.74 -5.94 -4.79
C ARG A 171 14.89 -4.92 -5.55
N SER A 172 15.02 -4.87 -6.88
CA SER A 172 14.26 -3.95 -7.73
C SER A 172 12.74 -4.09 -7.57
N SER A 173 12.24 -5.32 -7.43
CA SER A 173 10.81 -5.58 -7.18
C SER A 173 10.31 -5.03 -5.84
N VAL A 174 11.16 -5.02 -4.81
CA VAL A 174 10.80 -4.42 -3.50
C VAL A 174 10.80 -2.89 -3.61
N ARG A 175 11.77 -2.30 -4.34
CA ARG A 175 11.77 -0.84 -4.61
C ARG A 175 10.53 -0.42 -5.41
N PHE A 176 10.12 -1.23 -6.39
CA PHE A 176 8.90 -1.01 -7.15
C PHE A 176 7.66 -1.07 -6.26
N ALA A 177 7.54 -2.11 -5.42
CA ALA A 177 6.46 -2.22 -4.45
C ALA A 177 6.42 -1.03 -3.49
N GLU A 178 7.57 -0.56 -3.01
CA GLU A 178 7.67 0.65 -2.16
C GLU A 178 7.14 1.91 -2.85
N ALA A 179 7.42 2.09 -4.14
CA ALA A 179 6.89 3.21 -4.92
C ALA A 179 5.36 3.13 -5.09
N VAL A 180 4.82 1.94 -5.35
CA VAL A 180 3.37 1.71 -5.44
C VAL A 180 2.70 1.94 -4.08
N ALA A 181 3.26 1.38 -3.01
CA ALA A 181 2.73 1.50 -1.66
C ALA A 181 2.69 2.96 -1.19
N THR A 182 3.71 3.76 -1.50
CA THR A 182 3.74 5.18 -1.13
C THR A 182 2.54 5.96 -1.67
N GLN A 183 2.04 5.58 -2.85
CA GLN A 183 0.82 6.17 -3.42
C GLN A 183 -0.44 5.58 -2.77
N LYS A 184 -0.43 4.27 -2.45
CA LYS A 184 -1.59 3.51 -1.98
C LYS A 184 -1.84 3.52 -0.49
N THR A 185 -0.89 3.96 0.31
CA THR A 185 -1.09 4.18 1.74
C THR A 185 -2.00 5.38 2.00
N GLN A 186 -2.09 6.33 1.05
CA GLN A 186 -3.04 7.45 1.12
C GLN A 186 -4.50 7.01 0.93
N ASP A 187 -4.72 5.86 0.30
CA ASP A 187 -6.05 5.31 0.01
C ASP A 187 -6.53 4.36 1.13
N GLN A 188 -5.83 4.28 2.27
CA GLN A 188 -6.25 3.43 3.39
C GLN A 188 -7.57 3.92 3.98
N PRO A 189 -8.49 3.01 4.36
CA PRO A 189 -9.68 3.41 5.10
C PRO A 189 -9.26 3.98 6.45
N GLU A 190 -9.80 5.14 6.83
CA GLU A 190 -9.45 5.78 8.11
C GLU A 190 -10.29 5.24 9.29
N VAL A 191 -11.47 4.60 9.06
CA VAL A 191 -12.42 4.19 10.13
C VAL A 191 -13.32 2.98 9.74
N PRO A 192 -13.78 2.13 10.68
CA PRO A 192 -14.79 1.08 10.43
C PRO A 192 -16.22 1.61 10.28
N VAL A 193 -16.98 1.04 9.35
CA VAL A 193 -18.41 1.30 9.18
C VAL A 193 -19.17 0.73 10.39
N THR A 194 -19.63 1.60 11.29
CA THR A 194 -20.41 1.20 12.48
C THR A 194 -21.91 1.30 12.18
N THR A 195 -22.65 0.24 12.52
CA THR A 195 -24.06 -0.02 12.17
C THR A 195 -25.08 0.90 12.84
N THR A 196 -24.65 1.78 13.74
CA THR A 196 -25.52 2.68 14.54
C THR A 196 -26.20 3.78 13.73
N GLU A 197 -25.67 4.14 12.55
CA GLU A 197 -26.30 5.14 11.66
C GLU A 197 -27.41 4.55 10.77
N MET A 198 -27.50 3.22 10.62
CA MET A 198 -28.56 2.59 9.81
C MET A 198 -29.94 2.57 10.50
N LEU A 199 -30.01 2.74 11.82
CA LEU A 199 -31.27 2.72 12.58
C LEU A 199 -31.94 4.11 12.71
N ALA A 200 -31.23 5.20 12.43
CA ALA A 200 -31.78 6.56 12.54
C ALA A 200 -32.68 6.97 11.36
N THR A 201 -32.59 6.28 10.22
CA THR A 201 -33.41 6.56 9.02
C THR A 201 -34.73 5.80 8.96
N ILE A 202 -34.99 4.86 9.86
CA ILE A 202 -36.26 4.10 9.88
C ILE A 202 -37.37 4.83 10.67
N ASN A 203 -37.05 5.82 11.51
CA ASN A 203 -38.02 6.48 12.40
C ASN A 203 -38.51 7.88 11.96
N LEU A 204 -38.45 8.24 10.67
CA LEU A 204 -39.04 9.50 10.17
C LEU A 204 -40.13 9.32 9.10
N SER A 205 -40.80 8.16 9.03
CA SER A 205 -41.89 7.97 8.05
C SER A 205 -43.19 7.40 8.60
N THR A 206 -43.49 7.61 9.88
CA THR A 206 -44.82 7.32 10.44
C THR A 206 -45.21 8.38 11.46
N ASP A 207 -45.93 9.43 11.05
CA ASP A 207 -47.39 9.37 11.19
C ASP A 207 -48.16 10.58 10.63
N PRO A 208 -49.46 10.37 10.32
CA PRO A 208 -50.25 11.15 9.38
C PRO A 208 -51.38 11.86 10.12
N TYR A 209 -51.16 13.06 10.62
CA TYR A 209 -52.26 13.89 11.11
C TYR A 209 -52.12 15.31 10.58
N GLY A 210 -52.84 15.54 9.48
CA GLY A 210 -53.28 16.87 9.10
C GLY A 210 -54.39 17.32 10.05
N LEU A 211 -54.20 18.52 10.59
CA LEU A 211 -55.23 19.46 11.00
C LEU A 211 -54.72 20.86 10.65
#